data_AF-C6HWU7-F1
#
_entry.id   AF-C6HWU7-F1
#
_cell.length_a   1.000
_cell.length_b   1.000
_cell.length_c   1.000
_cell.angle_alpha   90.00
_cell.angle_beta   90.00
_cell.angle_gamma   90.00
#
_symmetry.space_group_name_H-M   'P 1'
#
loop_
_entity.id
_entity.type
_entity.pdbx_description
1 polymer ?
#
loop_
_entity_poly.entity_id
_entity_poly.type
_entity_poly.pdbx_seq_one_letter_code
_entity_poly.pdbx_strand_id
1 'polypeptide(L)'
;MEGESEPYTGISRIVGLLKILKEKGGTSDLYQLGLDLHLDLGEELQIVRAAESLGLVVTPESDIALTPLGEAFIEKDINGRKAALRERLLTLPLFTSVLSWLEAAKGESLPEEEIKHRLGESFPSEDVDGSFLLLVNWGRYAELFGYSSSRGELYIDRGE
;
A
#
# COMPACT_ATOMS: atom_id res chain seq x y z
N MET A 1 -22.97 7.66 -13.67
CA MET A 1 -22.22 6.39 -13.56
C MET A 1 -21.09 6.70 -12.62
N GLU A 2 -21.32 6.45 -11.34
CA GLU A 2 -20.38 6.74 -10.26
C GLU A 2 -19.19 5.81 -10.47
N GLY A 3 -18.06 6.37 -10.90
CA GLY A 3 -16.80 5.66 -10.85
C GLY A 3 -16.44 5.51 -9.39
N GLU A 4 -16.64 4.32 -8.84
CA GLU A 4 -16.02 3.93 -7.58
C GLU A 4 -14.52 4.27 -7.71
N SER A 5 -14.06 5.21 -6.89
CA SER A 5 -12.65 5.58 -6.82
C SER A 5 -11.85 4.33 -6.48
N GLU A 6 -11.20 3.76 -7.49
CA GLU A 6 -10.47 2.51 -7.35
C GLU A 6 -9.40 2.65 -6.27
N PRO A 7 -9.32 1.73 -5.30
CA PRO A 7 -8.28 1.76 -4.26
C PRO A 7 -6.84 1.66 -4.82
N TYR A 8 -6.68 1.28 -6.11
CA TYR A 8 -5.42 1.35 -6.86
C TYR A 8 -4.89 2.79 -7.08
N THR A 9 -5.69 3.81 -6.74
CA THR A 9 -5.25 5.21 -6.78
C THR A 9 -4.05 5.42 -5.85
N GLY A 10 -3.91 4.67 -4.75
CA GLY A 10 -2.75 4.79 -3.84
C GLY A 10 -1.41 4.42 -4.50
N ILE A 11 -1.32 3.22 -5.05
CA ILE A 11 -0.07 2.71 -5.63
C ILE A 11 0.29 3.37 -6.96
N SER A 12 -0.70 3.70 -7.79
CA SER A 12 -0.45 4.45 -9.02
C SER A 12 0.12 5.83 -8.73
N ARG A 13 -0.37 6.49 -7.67
CA ARG A 13 0.18 7.76 -7.17
C ARG A 13 1.59 7.60 -6.60
N ILE A 14 1.88 6.52 -5.87
CA ILE A 14 3.24 6.21 -5.40
C ILE A 14 4.19 5.98 -6.58
N VAL A 15 3.79 5.19 -7.58
CA VAL A 15 4.59 5.00 -8.80
C VAL A 15 4.82 6.33 -9.52
N GLY A 16 3.82 7.20 -9.58
CA GLY A 16 3.97 8.57 -10.11
C GLY A 16 5.00 9.39 -9.33
N LEU A 17 4.90 9.40 -8.01
CA LEU A 17 5.85 10.05 -7.10
C LEU A 17 7.29 9.56 -7.33
N LEU A 18 7.51 8.24 -7.38
CA LEU A 18 8.85 7.68 -7.55
C LEU A 18 9.45 8.02 -8.91
N LYS A 19 8.63 8.09 -9.96
CA LYS A 19 9.07 8.54 -11.29
C LYS A 19 9.52 9.99 -11.28
N ILE A 20 8.75 10.88 -10.66
CA ILE A 20 9.10 12.31 -10.56
C ILE A 20 10.38 12.49 -9.75
N LEU A 21 10.52 11.80 -8.62
CA LEU A 21 11.76 11.83 -7.84
C LEU A 21 12.96 11.39 -8.69
N LYS A 22 12.82 10.33 -9.48
CA LYS A 22 13.89 9.86 -10.37
C LYS A 22 14.24 10.88 -11.45
N GLU A 23 13.23 11.50 -12.07
CA GLU A 23 13.43 12.56 -13.07
C GLU A 23 14.16 13.78 -12.48
N LYS A 24 13.95 14.04 -11.18
CA LYS A 24 14.61 15.10 -10.40
C LYS A 24 15.97 14.71 -9.80
N GLY A 25 16.50 13.54 -10.15
CA GLY A 25 17.83 13.10 -9.68
C GLY A 25 17.81 12.40 -8.31
N GLY A 26 16.66 11.91 -7.86
CA GLY A 26 16.52 11.05 -6.69
C GLY A 26 15.90 11.73 -5.47
N THR A 27 15.80 13.06 -5.45
CA THR A 27 15.37 13.83 -4.26
C THR A 27 14.44 14.99 -4.64
N SER A 28 13.46 15.30 -3.81
CA SER A 28 12.62 16.52 -3.91
C SER A 28 12.03 16.88 -2.55
N ASP A 29 11.71 18.16 -2.35
CA ASP A 29 10.90 18.57 -1.20
C ASP A 29 9.41 18.26 -1.43
N LEU A 30 8.65 18.21 -0.32
CA LEU A 30 7.24 17.85 -0.29
C LEU A 30 6.35 18.86 -1.03
N TYR A 31 6.69 20.15 -0.98
CA TYR A 31 5.89 21.21 -1.60
C TYR A 31 5.99 21.14 -3.13
N GLN A 32 7.21 20.99 -3.66
CA GLN A 32 7.46 20.83 -5.09
C GLN A 32 6.79 19.57 -5.63
N LEU A 33 6.78 18.49 -4.85
CA LEU A 33 6.10 17.26 -5.22
C LEU A 33 4.58 17.47 -5.38
N GLY A 34 3.95 18.22 -4.47
CA GLY A 34 2.52 18.56 -4.56
C GLY A 34 2.19 19.32 -5.85
N LEU A 35 3.05 20.26 -6.25
CA LEU A 35 2.91 20.99 -7.51
C LEU A 35 3.03 20.09 -8.74
N ASP A 36 4.03 19.21 -8.80
CA ASP A 36 4.25 18.36 -9.98
C ASP A 36 3.11 17.35 -10.17
N LEU A 37 2.62 16.77 -9.08
CA LEU A 37 1.55 15.78 -9.10
C LEU A 37 0.14 16.41 -9.13
N HIS A 38 0.04 17.74 -9.10
CA HIS A 38 -1.22 18.48 -9.06
C HIS A 38 -2.13 18.00 -7.90
N LEU A 39 -1.51 17.80 -6.73
CA LEU A 39 -2.18 17.28 -5.54
C LEU A 39 -2.83 18.40 -4.73
N ASP A 40 -3.93 18.06 -4.06
CA ASP A 40 -4.52 18.94 -3.06
C ASP A 40 -3.65 18.98 -1.80
N LEU A 41 -3.75 20.07 -1.03
CA LEU A 41 -2.95 20.30 0.17
C LEU A 41 -3.09 19.13 1.17
N GLY A 42 -1.97 18.47 1.46
CA GLY A 42 -1.87 17.38 2.41
C GLY A 42 -1.98 15.98 1.79
N GLU A 43 -2.39 15.85 0.53
CA GLU A 43 -2.38 14.56 -0.17
C GLU A 43 -0.94 14.07 -0.43
N GLU A 44 -0.02 15.00 -0.70
CA GLU A 44 1.40 14.72 -0.91
C GLU A 44 2.02 13.99 0.29
N LEU A 45 1.65 14.40 1.51
CA LEU A 45 2.12 13.78 2.74
C LEU A 45 1.62 12.34 2.88
N GLN A 46 0.38 12.07 2.48
CA GLN A 46 -0.18 10.72 2.55
C GLN A 46 0.55 9.77 1.60
N ILE A 47 0.84 10.22 0.37
CA ILE A 47 1.54 9.41 -0.64
C ILE A 47 2.99 9.15 -0.19
N VAL A 48 3.67 10.16 0.35
CA VAL A 48 5.04 10.02 0.87
C VAL A 48 5.09 9.04 2.04
N ARG A 49 4.19 9.16 3.02
CA ARG A 49 4.12 8.22 4.16
C ARG A 49 3.87 6.79 3.71
N ALA A 50 3.01 6.61 2.69
CA ALA A 50 2.75 5.28 2.12
C ALA A 50 3.97 4.74 1.36
N ALA A 51 4.71 5.57 0.63
CA ALA A 51 5.96 5.16 -0.03
C ALA A 51 7.08 4.85 0.98
N GLU A 52 7.14 5.59 2.09
CA GLU A 52 8.13 5.40 3.17
C GLU A 52 7.85 4.12 3.96
N SER A 53 6.59 3.79 4.25
CA SER A 53 6.25 2.54 4.96
C SER A 53 6.63 1.28 4.17
N LEU A 54 6.72 1.39 2.83
CA LEU A 54 7.27 0.35 1.98
C LEU A 54 8.80 0.32 1.91
N GLY A 55 9.48 1.38 2.39
CA GLY A 55 10.91 1.58 2.23
C GLY A 55 11.32 1.98 0.80
N LEU A 56 10.40 2.48 -0.02
CA LEU A 56 10.71 2.96 -1.39
C LEU A 56 11.32 4.37 -1.37
N VAL A 57 11.00 5.15 -0.35
CA VAL A 57 11.61 6.46 -0.09
C VAL A 57 12.01 6.56 1.39
N VAL A 58 12.84 7.55 1.70
CA VAL A 58 13.13 8.01 3.07
C VAL A 58 12.92 9.52 3.14
N THR A 59 12.55 10.03 4.32
CA THR A 59 12.33 11.46 4.54
C THR A 59 13.34 12.11 5.50
N PRO A 60 14.60 12.34 5.07
CA PRO A 60 15.57 13.05 5.90
C PRO A 60 15.16 14.53 6.05
N GLU A 61 14.85 14.92 7.30
CA GLU A 61 14.45 16.28 7.69
C GLU A 61 13.18 16.80 7.00
N SER A 62 13.30 17.30 5.77
CA SER A 62 12.20 17.89 4.98
C SER A 62 12.23 17.48 3.51
N ASP A 63 13.24 16.71 3.10
CA ASP A 63 13.38 16.20 1.75
C ASP A 63 12.88 14.76 1.68
N ILE A 64 12.47 14.36 0.48
CA ILE A 64 12.06 13.00 0.16
C ILE A 64 13.12 12.45 -0.79
N ALA A 65 13.74 11.33 -0.43
CA ALA A 65 14.79 10.70 -1.23
C ALA A 65 14.40 9.26 -1.62
N LEU A 66 14.63 8.91 -2.88
CA LEU A 66 14.51 7.55 -3.38
C LEU A 66 15.50 6.62 -2.68
N THR A 67 15.04 5.43 -2.29
CA THR A 67 15.93 4.37 -1.84
C THR A 67 16.38 3.50 -3.03
N PRO A 68 17.44 2.69 -2.89
CA PRO A 68 17.78 1.68 -3.90
C PRO A 68 16.63 0.71 -4.19
N LEU A 69 15.78 0.42 -3.19
CA LEU A 69 14.57 -0.39 -3.37
C LEU A 69 13.55 0.34 -4.24
N GLY A 70 13.33 1.64 -3.99
CA GLY A 70 12.46 2.49 -4.79
C GLY A 70 12.88 2.57 -6.26
N GLU A 71 14.18 2.75 -6.52
CA GLU A 71 14.74 2.75 -7.87
C GLU A 71 14.52 1.42 -8.59
N ALA A 72 14.83 0.29 -7.93
CA ALA A 72 14.62 -1.03 -8.50
C ALA A 72 13.13 -1.34 -8.74
N PHE A 73 12.23 -0.78 -7.92
CA PHE A 73 10.79 -0.95 -8.06
C PHE A 73 10.24 -0.26 -9.31
N ILE A 74 10.66 0.98 -9.60
CA ILE A 74 10.15 1.71 -10.78
C ILE A 74 10.70 1.21 -12.12
N GLU A 75 11.86 0.54 -12.14
CA GLU A 75 12.41 -0.11 -13.34
C GLU A 75 11.61 -1.36 -13.76
N LYS A 76 10.87 -1.98 -12.83
CA LYS A 76 10.05 -3.15 -13.14
C LYS A 76 8.81 -2.77 -13.94
N ASP A 77 8.35 -3.66 -14.80
CA ASP A 77 7.03 -3.57 -15.42
C ASP A 77 5.92 -3.80 -14.38
N ILE A 78 4.65 -3.74 -14.79
CA ILE A 78 3.53 -3.85 -13.86
C ILE A 78 3.56 -5.18 -13.09
N ASN A 79 3.82 -6.30 -13.77
CA ASN A 79 3.86 -7.62 -13.15
C ASN A 79 5.06 -7.77 -12.20
N GLY A 80 6.22 -7.25 -12.59
CA GLY A 80 7.40 -7.22 -11.74
C GLY A 80 7.18 -6.41 -10.47
N ARG A 81 6.45 -5.28 -10.54
CA ARG A 81 6.10 -4.47 -9.35
C ARG A 81 5.14 -5.21 -8.42
N LYS A 82 4.10 -5.86 -8.96
CA LYS A 82 3.18 -6.70 -8.17
C LYS A 82 3.93 -7.80 -7.44
N ALA A 83 4.78 -8.54 -8.15
CA ALA A 83 5.58 -9.62 -7.58
C ALA A 83 6.54 -9.13 -6.49
N ALA A 84 7.29 -8.05 -6.76
CA ALA A 84 8.21 -7.47 -5.78
C ALA A 84 7.49 -6.97 -4.53
N LEU A 85 6.32 -6.34 -4.69
CA LEU A 85 5.50 -5.95 -3.55
C LEU A 85 5.02 -7.18 -2.79
N ARG A 86 4.46 -8.19 -3.47
CA ARG A 86 3.98 -9.42 -2.84
C ARG A 86 5.06 -10.08 -1.99
N GLU A 87 6.25 -10.25 -2.53
CA GLU A 87 7.40 -10.80 -1.80
C GLU A 87 7.70 -9.97 -0.55
N ARG A 88 7.68 -8.64 -0.65
CA ARG A 88 7.90 -7.74 0.48
C ARG A 88 6.80 -7.87 1.54
N LEU A 89 5.53 -7.86 1.15
CA LEU A 89 4.41 -7.95 2.07
C LEU A 89 4.42 -9.26 2.86
N LEU A 90 4.81 -10.37 2.22
CA LEU A 90 4.95 -11.68 2.88
C LEU A 90 6.10 -11.74 3.90
N THR A 91 6.93 -10.71 4.01
CA THR A 91 7.92 -10.57 5.11
C THR A 91 7.38 -9.82 6.32
N LEU A 92 6.20 -9.20 6.23
CA LEU A 92 5.64 -8.35 7.27
C LEU A 92 4.64 -9.14 8.13
N PRO A 93 4.78 -9.15 9.48
CA PRO A 93 3.88 -9.88 10.37
C PRO A 93 2.40 -9.57 10.19
N LEU A 94 2.06 -8.30 9.93
CA LEU A 94 0.69 -7.84 9.66
C LEU A 94 0.03 -8.66 8.53
N PHE A 95 0.73 -8.83 7.40
CA PHE A 95 0.19 -9.51 6.23
C PHE A 95 0.18 -11.03 6.40
N THR A 96 1.24 -11.60 6.97
CA THR A 96 1.33 -13.05 7.19
C THR A 96 0.28 -13.53 8.20
N SER A 97 0.00 -12.75 9.24
CA SER A 97 -1.05 -13.07 10.21
C SER A 97 -2.43 -13.05 9.57
N VAL A 98 -2.75 -12.00 8.80
CA VAL A 98 -4.04 -11.88 8.12
C VAL A 98 -4.23 -12.97 7.07
N LEU A 99 -3.18 -13.30 6.30
CA LEU A 99 -3.21 -14.42 5.37
C LEU A 99 -3.57 -15.73 6.11
N SER A 100 -2.90 -16.02 7.23
CA SER A 100 -3.19 -17.21 8.04
C SER A 100 -4.63 -17.22 8.58
N TRP A 101 -5.16 -16.07 9.00
CA TRP A 101 -6.55 -15.97 9.48
C TRP A 101 -7.55 -16.27 8.39
N LEU A 102 -7.31 -15.75 7.17
CA LEU A 102 -8.15 -16.01 6.01
C LEU A 102 -8.04 -17.47 5.58
N GLU A 103 -6.85 -18.07 5.52
CA GLU A 103 -6.65 -19.48 5.18
C GLU A 103 -7.37 -20.43 6.14
N ALA A 104 -7.46 -20.06 7.41
CA ALA A 104 -8.19 -20.83 8.42
C ALA A 104 -9.73 -20.61 8.36
N ALA A 105 -10.19 -19.54 7.71
CA ALA A 105 -11.60 -19.21 7.62
C ALA A 105 -12.30 -20.02 6.53
N LYS A 106 -13.55 -20.45 6.80
CA LYS A 106 -14.36 -21.13 5.79
C LYS A 106 -14.67 -20.17 4.65
N GLY A 107 -14.22 -20.51 3.44
CA GLY A 107 -14.39 -19.67 2.25
C GLY A 107 -13.25 -18.68 2.02
N GLU A 108 -12.17 -18.77 2.81
CA GLU A 108 -10.97 -17.93 2.66
C GLU A 108 -11.25 -16.43 2.75
N SER A 109 -12.31 -16.06 3.47
CA SER A 109 -12.76 -14.70 3.68
C SER A 109 -13.17 -14.44 5.12
N LEU A 110 -13.02 -13.18 5.57
CA LEU A 110 -13.48 -12.71 6.88
C LEU A 110 -14.10 -11.31 6.76
N PRO A 111 -15.14 -11.02 7.56
CA PRO A 111 -15.68 -9.67 7.67
C PRO A 111 -14.63 -8.66 8.16
N GLU A 112 -14.72 -7.42 7.70
CA GLU A 112 -13.85 -6.30 8.10
C GLU A 112 -13.76 -6.15 9.61
N GLU A 113 -14.90 -6.14 10.30
CA GLU A 113 -14.97 -5.99 11.76
C GLU A 113 -14.24 -7.12 12.50
N GLU A 114 -14.28 -8.34 11.97
CA GLU A 114 -13.57 -9.49 12.54
C GLU A 114 -12.05 -9.36 12.35
N ILE A 115 -11.62 -8.89 11.18
CA ILE A 115 -10.19 -8.59 10.93
C ILE A 115 -9.74 -7.47 11.88
N LYS A 116 -10.48 -6.37 11.97
CA LYS A 116 -10.15 -5.23 12.85
C LYS A 116 -10.07 -5.65 14.32
N HIS A 117 -11.01 -6.47 14.79
CA HIS A 117 -10.98 -7.02 16.14
C HIS A 117 -9.67 -7.79 16.40
N ARG A 118 -9.31 -8.74 15.52
CA ARG A 118 -8.07 -9.53 15.65
C ARG A 118 -6.81 -8.68 15.52
N LEU A 119 -6.83 -7.64 14.69
CA LEU A 119 -5.74 -6.67 14.60
C LEU A 119 -5.53 -5.95 15.94
N GLY A 120 -6.61 -5.47 16.57
CA GLY A 120 -6.54 -4.82 17.88
C GLY A 120 -5.98 -5.74 18.98
N GLU A 121 -6.27 -7.04 18.91
CA GLU A 121 -5.72 -8.03 19.86
C GLU A 121 -4.25 -8.37 19.58
N SER A 122 -3.89 -8.55 18.30
CA SER A 122 -2.57 -9.05 17.89
C SER A 122 -1.51 -7.95 17.76
N PHE A 123 -1.94 -6.72 17.47
CA PHE A 123 -1.09 -5.55 17.21
C PHE A 123 -1.60 -4.32 18.00
N PRO A 124 -1.61 -4.36 19.33
CA PRO A 124 -2.29 -3.35 20.17
C PRO A 124 -1.67 -1.95 20.13
N SER A 125 -0.46 -1.81 19.57
CA SER A 125 0.22 -0.52 19.39
C SER A 125 -0.06 0.13 18.03
N GLU A 126 -0.70 -0.58 17.11
CA GLU A 126 -0.97 -0.10 15.75
C GLU A 126 -2.34 0.59 15.67
N ASP A 127 -2.46 1.53 14.73
CA ASP A 127 -3.77 2.04 14.32
C ASP A 127 -4.50 0.94 13.53
N VAL A 128 -5.61 0.43 14.09
CA VAL A 128 -6.38 -0.68 13.52
C VAL A 128 -7.00 -0.32 12.18
N ASP A 129 -7.59 0.88 12.06
CA ASP A 129 -8.23 1.32 10.83
C ASP A 129 -7.19 1.59 9.75
N GLY A 130 -6.08 2.25 10.12
CA GLY A 130 -4.93 2.44 9.25
C GLY A 130 -4.34 1.11 8.76
N SER A 131 -4.20 0.13 9.65
CA SER A 131 -3.70 -1.22 9.32
C SER A 131 -4.65 -1.97 8.39
N PHE A 132 -5.96 -1.88 8.61
CA PHE A 132 -6.95 -2.49 7.72
C PHE A 132 -6.92 -1.87 6.32
N LEU A 133 -6.88 -0.54 6.24
CA LEU A 133 -6.75 0.17 4.98
C LEU A 133 -5.46 -0.21 4.24
N LEU A 134 -4.37 -0.42 4.99
CA LEU A 134 -3.11 -0.90 4.47
C LEU A 134 -3.28 -2.31 3.86
N LEU A 135 -3.90 -3.25 4.58
CA LEU A 135 -4.18 -4.60 4.07
C LEU A 135 -5.00 -4.58 2.77
N VAL A 136 -6.05 -3.77 2.69
CA VAL A 136 -6.90 -3.67 1.50
C VAL A 136 -6.13 -3.11 0.31
N ASN A 137 -5.47 -1.96 0.48
CA ASN A 137 -4.82 -1.26 -0.63
C ASN A 137 -3.63 -2.04 -1.17
N TRP A 138 -2.77 -2.51 -0.27
CA TRP A 138 -1.53 -3.18 -0.63
C TRP A 138 -1.75 -4.64 -0.99
N GLY A 139 -2.65 -5.31 -0.27
CA GLY A 139 -3.06 -6.69 -0.57
C GLY A 139 -3.65 -6.79 -1.97
N ARG A 140 -4.51 -5.84 -2.39
CA ARG A 140 -5.07 -5.82 -3.75
C ARG A 140 -4.02 -5.60 -4.82
N TYR A 141 -3.11 -4.65 -4.64
CA TYR A 141 -2.08 -4.42 -5.65
C TYR A 141 -1.14 -5.62 -5.81
N ALA A 142 -0.78 -6.27 -4.69
CA ALA A 142 0.07 -7.45 -4.69
C ALA A 142 -0.65 -8.75 -5.09
N GLU A 143 -1.94 -8.67 -5.47
CA GLU A 143 -2.80 -9.82 -5.76
C GLU A 143 -2.76 -10.85 -4.62
N LEU A 144 -2.65 -10.36 -3.38
CA LEU A 144 -2.58 -11.16 -2.16
C LEU A 144 -3.95 -11.23 -1.50
N PHE A 145 -4.66 -10.11 -1.45
CA PHE A 145 -6.00 -10.01 -0.89
C PHE A 145 -6.92 -9.24 -1.82
N GLY A 146 -8.17 -9.68 -1.90
CA GLY A 146 -9.27 -8.87 -2.41
C GLY A 146 -10.12 -8.31 -1.27
N TYR A 147 -10.92 -7.30 -1.60
CA TYR A 147 -11.93 -6.74 -0.68
C TYR A 147 -13.24 -6.53 -1.43
N SER A 148 -14.35 -6.91 -0.82
CA SER A 148 -15.70 -6.79 -1.37
C SER A 148 -16.49 -5.76 -0.58
N SER A 149 -16.63 -4.54 -1.10
CA SER A 149 -17.40 -3.46 -0.45
C SER A 149 -18.87 -3.84 -0.20
N SER A 150 -19.48 -4.58 -1.12
CA SER A 150 -20.86 -5.06 -1.00
C SER A 150 -21.08 -6.08 0.12
N ARG A 151 -20.02 -6.80 0.52
CA ARG A 151 -20.06 -7.80 1.59
C ARG A 151 -19.37 -7.33 2.87
N GLY A 152 -18.54 -6.30 2.80
CA GLY A 152 -17.68 -5.86 3.90
C GLY A 152 -16.66 -6.92 4.28
N GLU A 153 -16.06 -7.62 3.32
CA GLU A 153 -15.19 -8.78 3.55
C GLU A 153 -13.85 -8.65 2.84
N LEU A 154 -12.78 -9.04 3.54
CA LEU A 154 -11.46 -9.29 2.99
C LEU A 154 -11.34 -10.78 2.64
N TYR A 155 -10.71 -11.12 1.51
CA TYR A 155 -10.55 -12.50 1.05
C TYR A 155 -9.18 -12.73 0.39
N ILE A 156 -8.73 -13.98 0.32
CA ILE A 156 -7.48 -14.33 -0.38
C ILE A 156 -7.68 -14.17 -1.88
N ASP A 157 -6.79 -13.41 -2.52
CA ASP A 157 -6.71 -13.36 -3.97
C ASP A 157 -5.85 -14.52 -4.47
N ARG A 158 -6.48 -15.45 -5.20
CA ARG A 158 -5.83 -16.66 -5.72
C ARG A 158 -5.22 -16.44 -7.10
N GLY A 159 -5.46 -15.29 -7.74
CA GLY A 159 -5.14 -15.06 -9.15
C GLY A 159 -5.97 -15.98 -10.06
N GLU A 160 -6.76 -15.40 -10.95
CA GLU A 160 -7.25 -16.13 -12.14
C GLU A 160 -6.25 -16.01 -13.29
#